data_AF-A0AAN6IK42-F1
#
_entry.id   AF-A0AAN6IK42-F1
#
_cell.length_a   1.000
_cell.length_b   1.000
_cell.length_c   1.000
_cell.angle_alpha   90.00
_cell.angle_beta   90.00
_cell.angle_gamma   90.00
#
_symmetry.space_group_name_H-M   'P 1'
#
loop_
_entity.id
_entity.type
_entity.pdbx_description
1 polymer ?
#
loop_
_entity_poly.entity_id
_entity_poly.type
_entity_poly.pdbx_seq_one_letter_code
_entity_poly.pdbx_strand_id
1 'polypeptide(L)'
;TRRQLVHKLLRTGDDTLHDEGDLEITVPQGQTGSLKVRIEYYVVRPQSGLVFRGGIVYTETHVNPSSARRWVPCLDDMGERSTWDLFFVVPASVGGEAVTAVASGELSSVVPHPHDVARRVVRYIVSTATAACTLGFAAGPLTGACALGGAGAEAAGGVFAFAPGGRAADAQATCAVVPEALEFYAREFGAYPYATYKVVFVEGLAGVVTCAALTLVGTDVLHGSREIEAAYEARRVLGLAVARQWFGAFVGAAAWGDQWLVAGLAGFMAAQFVRHHLGANEQRYRLKRDMARMCHADVNQKPLSYPEQGPWEAGEAAFAEVKAPVVLYMLDRRMVKGGVSVGLQRVVPGVLVAATGGAAVDTAGFLRTCRRVSGVDASAFAAQWVFASGCPVFHVGYAFNRKKLAVEITLHQESTNARATAPWARAQLFAGQMTARIREADGTPYEHVLDIRREHVGRFEVQFNTKY
;
A
#
# COMPACT_ATOMS: atom_id res chain seq x y z
N THR A 1 -24.98 -2.43 -24.67
CA THR A 1 -25.25 -2.35 -23.22
C THR A 1 -24.92 -3.70 -22.61
N ARG A 2 -23.69 -3.85 -22.11
CA ARG A 2 -23.10 -5.13 -21.65
C ARG A 2 -23.32 -5.26 -20.15
N ARG A 3 -24.12 -6.23 -19.72
CA ARG A 3 -24.15 -6.72 -18.33
C ARG A 3 -23.18 -7.89 -18.20
N GLN A 4 -22.40 -7.89 -17.12
CA GLN A 4 -21.55 -9.00 -16.70
C GLN A 4 -22.45 -10.17 -16.32
N LEU A 5 -22.18 -11.36 -16.85
CA LEU A 5 -22.86 -12.59 -16.47
C LEU A 5 -21.81 -13.67 -16.31
N VAL A 6 -21.54 -14.04 -15.06
CA VAL A 6 -20.94 -15.32 -14.71
C VAL A 6 -21.99 -16.38 -15.08
N HIS A 7 -21.72 -17.17 -16.11
CA HIS A 7 -22.64 -18.24 -16.51
C HIS A 7 -22.59 -19.38 -15.46
N LYS A 8 -23.66 -19.47 -14.67
CA LYS A 8 -24.38 -20.59 -14.03
C LYS A 8 -23.84 -22.06 -14.07
N LEU A 9 -24.18 -22.77 -12.97
CA LEU A 9 -24.42 -24.23 -12.69
C LEU A 9 -23.31 -25.03 -11.95
N LEU A 10 -23.59 -25.81 -10.88
CA LEU A 10 -24.56 -26.93 -10.77
C LEU A 10 -25.55 -26.90 -9.57
N ARG A 11 -26.74 -27.46 -9.80
CA ARG A 11 -27.95 -27.47 -8.94
C ARG A 11 -27.81 -28.31 -7.65
N THR A 12 -28.16 -27.70 -6.51
CA THR A 12 -28.85 -28.36 -5.39
C THR A 12 -30.18 -27.65 -5.15
N GLY A 13 -31.30 -28.22 -5.62
CA GLY A 13 -32.67 -27.88 -5.16
C GLY A 13 -33.21 -26.47 -5.44
N ASP A 14 -32.68 -25.42 -4.81
CA ASP A 14 -33.34 -24.12 -4.61
C ASP A 14 -32.37 -22.92 -4.59
N ASP A 15 -31.29 -22.93 -5.39
CA ASP A 15 -30.34 -21.80 -5.46
C ASP A 15 -30.71 -20.80 -6.58
N THR A 16 -30.93 -19.53 -6.24
CA THR A 16 -31.24 -18.43 -7.18
C THR A 16 -30.04 -17.51 -7.39
N LEU A 17 -29.67 -17.26 -8.65
CA LEU A 17 -28.66 -16.27 -9.03
C LEU A 17 -29.36 -14.92 -9.29
N HIS A 18 -28.96 -13.86 -8.59
CA HIS A 18 -29.49 -12.52 -8.84
C HIS A 18 -28.73 -11.80 -9.97
N ASP A 19 -29.40 -10.85 -10.62
CA ASP A 19 -28.90 -10.06 -11.76
C ASP A 19 -27.62 -9.24 -11.45
N GLU A 20 -27.22 -9.13 -10.18
CA GLU A 20 -26.07 -8.35 -9.70
C GLU A 20 -24.78 -9.16 -9.45
N GLY A 21 -24.81 -10.48 -9.64
CA GLY A 21 -23.61 -11.33 -9.56
C GLY A 21 -23.31 -11.95 -8.18
N ASP A 22 -24.22 -11.81 -7.22
CA ASP A 22 -24.16 -12.47 -5.93
C ASP A 22 -24.77 -13.89 -6.00
N LEU A 23 -24.14 -14.82 -5.28
CA LEU A 23 -24.59 -16.21 -5.13
C LEU A 23 -25.24 -16.39 -3.77
N GLU A 24 -26.57 -16.55 -3.74
CA GLU A 24 -27.32 -16.92 -2.54
C GLU A 24 -27.39 -18.44 -2.42
N ILE A 25 -27.04 -18.95 -1.23
CA ILE A 25 -27.10 -20.38 -0.90
C ILE A 25 -28.09 -20.54 0.26
N THR A 26 -29.16 -21.30 0.04
CA THR A 26 -30.19 -21.50 1.07
C THR A 26 -29.72 -22.55 2.07
N VAL A 27 -29.49 -22.14 3.32
CA VAL A 27 -29.16 -23.06 4.42
C VAL A 27 -30.45 -23.70 4.97
N PRO A 28 -30.55 -25.04 5.05
CA PRO A 28 -31.73 -25.71 5.60
C PRO A 28 -32.06 -25.25 7.02
N GLN A 29 -33.34 -24.95 7.29
CA GLN A 29 -33.80 -24.53 8.62
C GLN A 29 -33.49 -25.61 9.67
N GLY A 30 -32.92 -25.20 10.81
CA GLY A 30 -32.59 -26.07 11.94
C GLY A 30 -31.15 -26.60 11.97
N GLN A 31 -30.31 -26.29 10.99
CA GLN A 31 -28.87 -26.55 11.08
C GLN A 31 -28.19 -25.59 12.06
N THR A 32 -27.51 -26.16 13.07
CA THR A 32 -26.62 -25.45 13.99
C THR A 32 -25.21 -26.03 13.87
N GLY A 33 -24.19 -25.16 13.82
CA GLY A 33 -22.78 -25.56 13.72
C GLY A 33 -22.11 -25.28 12.37
N SER A 34 -20.93 -25.86 12.17
CA SER A 34 -20.11 -25.64 10.96
C SER A 34 -20.70 -26.34 9.73
N LEU A 35 -20.78 -25.61 8.62
CA LEU A 35 -21.24 -26.13 7.33
C LEU A 35 -20.08 -26.25 6.34
N LYS A 36 -20.08 -27.32 5.56
CA LYS A 36 -19.15 -27.50 4.44
C LYS A 36 -19.89 -27.30 3.13
N VAL A 37 -19.58 -26.21 2.45
CA VAL A 37 -20.16 -25.85 1.15
C VAL A 37 -19.17 -26.24 0.05
N ARG A 38 -19.65 -26.92 -0.99
CA ARG A 38 -18.89 -27.22 -2.21
C ARG A 38 -19.53 -26.48 -3.37
N ILE A 39 -18.75 -25.62 -4.02
CA ILE A 39 -19.20 -24.84 -5.18
C ILE A 39 -18.36 -25.27 -6.38
N GLU A 40 -19.03 -25.78 -7.41
CA GLU A 40 -18.42 -26.07 -8.71
C GLU A 40 -18.75 -24.94 -9.66
N TYR A 41 -17.72 -24.35 -10.27
CA TYR A 41 -17.84 -23.19 -11.15
C TYR A 41 -16.77 -23.22 -12.24
N TYR A 42 -16.98 -22.41 -13.27
CA TYR A 42 -16.03 -22.20 -14.35
C TYR A 42 -15.95 -20.70 -14.68
N VAL A 43 -14.74 -20.21 -14.96
CA VAL A 43 -14.52 -18.81 -15.35
C VAL A 43 -14.54 -18.72 -16.87
N VAL A 44 -15.44 -17.91 -17.43
CA VAL A 44 -15.57 -17.71 -18.89
C VAL A 44 -15.05 -16.33 -19.26
N ARG A 45 -13.97 -16.28 -20.07
CA ARG A 45 -13.43 -15.04 -20.65
C ARG A 45 -13.35 -13.90 -19.61
N PRO A 46 -12.54 -14.05 -18.55
CA PRO A 46 -12.46 -13.05 -17.49
C PRO A 46 -12.05 -11.70 -18.08
N GLN A 47 -12.80 -10.64 -17.75
CA GLN A 47 -12.46 -9.28 -18.17
C GLN A 47 -11.45 -8.63 -17.22
N SER A 48 -11.39 -9.10 -15.97
CA SER A 48 -10.30 -8.83 -15.03
C SER A 48 -10.31 -9.86 -13.89
N GLY A 49 -9.41 -9.73 -12.92
CA GLY A 49 -9.22 -10.71 -11.84
C GLY A 49 -8.26 -11.83 -12.24
N LEU A 50 -8.40 -12.34 -13.47
CA LEU A 50 -7.46 -13.26 -14.12
C LEU A 50 -7.02 -12.73 -15.47
N VAL A 51 -5.72 -12.78 -15.72
CA VAL A 51 -5.12 -12.40 -16.99
C VAL A 51 -4.38 -13.60 -17.57
N PHE A 52 -4.59 -13.85 -18.86
CA PHE A 52 -3.88 -14.87 -19.63
C PHE A 52 -3.03 -14.17 -20.69
N ARG A 53 -1.71 -14.23 -20.55
CA ARG A 53 -0.78 -13.55 -21.46
C ARG A 53 0.57 -14.25 -21.50
N GLY A 54 1.15 -14.38 -22.70
CA GLY A 54 2.49 -14.96 -22.86
C GLY A 54 2.61 -16.41 -22.36
N GLY A 55 1.53 -17.21 -22.43
CA GLY A 55 1.51 -18.57 -21.86
C GLY A 55 1.47 -18.62 -20.33
N ILE A 56 1.28 -17.49 -19.67
CA ILE A 56 1.15 -17.35 -18.21
C ILE A 56 -0.28 -16.94 -17.89
N VAL A 57 -0.87 -17.58 -16.87
CA VAL A 57 -2.07 -17.10 -16.19
C VAL A 57 -1.66 -16.48 -14.87
N TYR A 58 -2.19 -15.31 -14.53
CA TYR A 58 -1.95 -14.69 -13.23
C TYR A 58 -3.16 -13.90 -12.73
N THR A 59 -3.23 -13.74 -11.41
CA THR A 59 -4.25 -12.91 -10.77
C THR A 59 -3.90 -11.43 -10.91
N GLU A 60 -4.87 -10.62 -11.33
CA GLU A 60 -4.75 -9.17 -11.30
C GLU A 60 -5.74 -8.64 -10.26
N THR A 61 -5.22 -8.00 -9.21
CA THR A 61 -6.07 -7.30 -8.24
C THR A 61 -6.09 -5.83 -8.57
N HIS A 62 -7.29 -5.27 -8.77
CA HIS A 62 -7.45 -3.83 -8.90
C HIS A 62 -7.19 -3.14 -7.56
N VAL A 63 -7.10 -1.81 -7.61
CA VAL A 63 -6.80 -0.97 -6.44
C VAL A 63 -7.83 -1.12 -5.31
N ASN A 64 -8.99 -1.70 -5.60
CA ASN A 64 -9.99 -2.08 -4.62
C ASN A 64 -9.94 -3.58 -4.32
N PRO A 65 -9.98 -3.95 -3.02
CA PRO A 65 -10.22 -5.32 -2.58
C PRO A 65 -11.66 -5.76 -2.92
N SER A 66 -11.86 -6.15 -4.17
CA SER A 66 -13.09 -6.79 -4.68
C SER A 66 -12.86 -7.56 -5.98
N SER A 67 -11.59 -7.95 -6.23
CA SER A 67 -11.21 -8.64 -7.46
C SER A 67 -11.20 -10.17 -7.30
N ALA A 68 -11.25 -10.69 -6.07
CA ALA A 68 -11.22 -12.14 -5.86
C ALA A 68 -12.50 -12.81 -6.36
N ARG A 69 -13.66 -12.17 -6.16
CA ARG A 69 -14.96 -12.64 -6.67
C ARG A 69 -15.00 -12.85 -8.19
N ARG A 70 -14.07 -12.23 -8.93
CA ARG A 70 -13.98 -12.38 -10.40
C ARG A 70 -13.35 -13.69 -10.84
N TRP A 71 -12.66 -14.39 -9.94
CA TRP A 71 -11.99 -15.65 -10.25
C TRP A 71 -12.31 -16.79 -9.30
N VAL A 72 -12.82 -16.50 -8.09
CA VAL A 72 -13.27 -17.49 -7.12
C VAL A 72 -14.56 -17.01 -6.42
N PRO A 73 -15.60 -17.85 -6.29
CA PRO A 73 -16.75 -17.53 -5.43
C PRO A 73 -16.31 -17.47 -3.96
N CYS A 74 -16.35 -16.27 -3.38
CA CYS A 74 -15.94 -16.03 -2.01
C CYS A 74 -16.67 -14.82 -1.41
N LEU A 75 -16.67 -14.73 -0.08
CA LEU A 75 -16.96 -13.48 0.62
C LEU A 75 -15.78 -12.52 0.38
N ASP A 76 -15.92 -11.69 -0.64
CA ASP A 76 -14.88 -10.78 -1.10
C ASP A 76 -15.04 -9.41 -0.43
N ASP A 77 -14.88 -9.43 0.89
CA ASP A 77 -14.88 -8.27 1.79
C ASP A 77 -13.52 -8.16 2.51
N MET A 78 -13.12 -6.94 2.88
CA MET A 78 -11.82 -6.70 3.54
C MET A 78 -11.76 -7.23 4.98
N GLY A 79 -12.90 -7.29 5.66
CA GLY A 79 -13.03 -7.78 7.03
C GLY A 79 -13.04 -9.30 7.10
N GLU A 80 -13.50 -9.98 6.04
CA GLU A 80 -13.60 -11.43 5.97
C GLU A 80 -12.24 -12.08 5.74
N ARG A 81 -11.76 -12.82 6.73
CA ARG A 81 -10.41 -13.40 6.75
C ARG A 81 -10.47 -14.88 7.05
N SER A 82 -9.70 -15.66 6.28
CA SER A 82 -9.69 -17.12 6.39
C SER A 82 -8.29 -17.68 6.16
N THR A 83 -8.06 -18.90 6.62
CA THR A 83 -6.92 -19.72 6.17
C THR A 83 -7.27 -20.42 4.87
N TRP A 84 -6.29 -20.69 4.01
CA TRP A 84 -6.54 -21.21 2.68
C TRP A 84 -5.70 -22.45 2.37
N ASP A 85 -6.30 -23.43 1.72
CA ASP A 85 -5.63 -24.60 1.15
C ASP A 85 -5.90 -24.60 -0.36
N LEU A 86 -4.89 -24.24 -1.13
CA LEU A 86 -4.99 -23.93 -2.56
C LEU A 86 -4.40 -25.09 -3.37
N PHE A 87 -5.21 -25.67 -4.25
CA PHE A 87 -4.80 -26.73 -5.18
C PHE A 87 -4.85 -26.22 -6.62
N PHE A 88 -3.73 -26.34 -7.33
CA PHE A 88 -3.61 -25.98 -8.74
C PHE A 88 -3.29 -27.20 -9.56
N VAL A 89 -4.17 -27.55 -10.49
CA VAL A 89 -3.90 -28.57 -11.51
C VAL A 89 -3.42 -27.86 -12.77
N VAL A 90 -2.13 -27.98 -13.07
CA VAL A 90 -1.48 -27.28 -14.20
C VAL A 90 -0.84 -28.28 -15.15
N PRO A 91 -0.67 -27.94 -16.44
CA PRO A 91 0.13 -28.75 -17.36
C PRO A 91 1.55 -28.97 -16.81
N ALA A 92 2.15 -30.11 -17.12
CA ALA A 92 3.55 -30.38 -16.79
C ALA A 92 4.49 -29.44 -17.58
N SER A 93 4.18 -29.23 -18.86
CA SER A 93 4.90 -28.33 -19.77
C SER A 93 3.96 -27.65 -20.75
N VAL A 94 4.31 -26.43 -21.18
CA VAL A 94 3.65 -25.68 -22.26
C VAL A 94 4.74 -25.23 -23.22
N GLY A 95 4.60 -25.52 -24.53
CA GLY A 95 5.60 -25.14 -25.53
C GLY A 95 6.98 -25.79 -25.34
N GLY A 96 7.05 -26.93 -24.66
CA GLY A 96 8.31 -27.61 -24.33
C GLY A 96 8.99 -27.10 -23.04
N GLU A 97 8.48 -26.02 -22.44
CA GLU A 97 8.98 -25.49 -21.18
C GLU A 97 8.16 -26.00 -19.99
N ALA A 98 8.83 -26.33 -18.89
CA ALA A 98 8.15 -26.73 -17.67
C ALA A 98 7.32 -25.57 -17.11
N VAL A 99 6.04 -25.82 -16.83
CA VAL A 99 5.21 -24.83 -16.14
C VAL A 99 5.65 -24.75 -14.67
N THR A 100 5.43 -23.64 -13.99
CA THR A 100 5.55 -23.53 -12.53
C THR A 100 4.34 -22.75 -12.06
N ALA A 101 3.64 -23.25 -11.03
CA ALA A 101 2.57 -22.53 -10.37
C ALA A 101 3.10 -21.96 -9.05
N VAL A 102 2.94 -20.65 -8.85
CA VAL A 102 3.39 -19.92 -7.69
C VAL A 102 2.20 -19.16 -7.12
N ALA A 103 1.85 -19.42 -5.86
CA ALA A 103 0.69 -18.81 -5.22
C ALA A 103 1.04 -18.23 -3.84
N SER A 104 0.09 -17.51 -3.24
CA SER A 104 0.13 -17.09 -1.83
C SER A 104 0.35 -18.28 -0.88
N GLY A 105 1.00 -18.03 0.25
CA GLY A 105 1.22 -19.03 1.31
C GLY A 105 2.53 -19.81 1.17
N GLU A 106 2.58 -21.04 1.64
CA GLU A 106 3.76 -21.93 1.63
C GLU A 106 3.53 -23.09 0.66
N LEU A 107 4.57 -23.46 -0.10
CA LEU A 107 4.49 -24.63 -0.99
C LEU A 107 4.49 -25.90 -0.15
N SER A 108 3.39 -26.64 -0.17
CA SER A 108 3.24 -27.88 0.59
C SER A 108 3.67 -29.10 -0.21
N SER A 109 3.25 -29.22 -1.48
CA SER A 109 3.61 -30.35 -2.32
C SER A 109 3.46 -30.06 -3.81
N VAL A 110 4.23 -30.81 -4.61
CA VAL A 110 4.10 -30.90 -6.07
C VAL A 110 4.09 -32.38 -6.42
N VAL A 111 2.98 -32.88 -6.97
CA VAL A 111 2.82 -34.29 -7.31
C VAL A 111 2.31 -34.45 -8.75
N PRO A 112 2.69 -35.51 -9.48
CA PRO A 112 2.04 -35.85 -10.76
C PRO A 112 0.54 -36.03 -10.57
N HIS A 113 -0.26 -35.67 -11.58
CA HIS A 113 -1.70 -35.91 -11.50
C HIS A 113 -2.00 -37.41 -11.59
N PRO A 114 -2.84 -37.98 -10.71
CA PRO A 114 -3.02 -39.44 -10.57
C PRO A 114 -3.53 -40.14 -11.82
N HIS A 115 -4.20 -39.40 -12.71
CA HIS A 115 -4.83 -39.93 -13.92
C HIS A 115 -4.36 -39.26 -15.22
N ASP A 116 -3.49 -38.24 -15.15
CA ASP A 116 -3.07 -37.48 -16.32
C ASP A 116 -1.58 -37.12 -16.22
N VAL A 117 -0.73 -37.89 -16.88
CA VAL A 117 0.72 -37.71 -16.85
C VAL A 117 1.17 -36.36 -17.45
N ALA A 118 0.32 -35.70 -18.24
CA ALA A 118 0.60 -34.39 -18.80
C ALA A 118 0.29 -33.24 -17.82
N ARG A 119 -0.18 -33.55 -16.60
CA ARG A 119 -0.53 -32.58 -15.57
C ARG A 119 0.14 -32.88 -14.24
N ARG A 120 0.21 -31.86 -13.39
CA ARG A 120 0.64 -31.95 -12.00
C ARG A 120 -0.30 -31.18 -11.09
N VAL A 121 -0.32 -31.59 -9.83
CA VAL A 121 -1.06 -30.94 -8.76
C VAL A 121 -0.06 -30.24 -7.86
N VAL A 122 -0.23 -28.93 -7.69
CA VAL A 122 0.58 -28.07 -6.81
C VAL A 122 -0.30 -27.60 -5.67
N ARG A 123 0.16 -27.80 -4.43
CA ARG A 123 -0.58 -27.42 -3.22
C ARG A 123 0.14 -26.30 -2.47
N TYR A 124 -0.58 -25.23 -2.17
CA TYR A 124 -0.14 -24.13 -1.33
C TYR A 124 -1.03 -23.97 -0.08
N ILE A 125 -0.43 -23.69 1.07
CA ILE A 125 -1.14 -23.49 2.34
C ILE A 125 -0.93 -22.06 2.83
N VAL A 126 -2.00 -21.34 3.10
CA VAL A 126 -1.99 -20.01 3.73
C VAL A 126 -2.50 -20.16 5.16
N SER A 127 -1.58 -20.31 6.11
CA SER A 127 -1.89 -20.51 7.53
C SER A 127 -2.29 -19.21 8.25
N THR A 128 -1.83 -18.06 7.75
CA THR A 128 -2.18 -16.74 8.28
C THR A 128 -3.56 -16.32 7.78
N ALA A 129 -4.46 -15.88 8.66
CA ALA A 129 -5.80 -15.44 8.30
C ALA A 129 -5.77 -14.26 7.32
N THR A 130 -6.17 -14.51 6.08
CA THR A 130 -5.97 -13.64 4.92
C THR A 130 -7.29 -13.42 4.20
N ALA A 131 -7.55 -12.18 3.80
CA ALA A 131 -8.73 -11.83 3.03
C ALA A 131 -8.62 -12.33 1.59
N ALA A 132 -9.73 -12.81 1.02
CA ALA A 132 -9.73 -13.41 -0.32
C ALA A 132 -9.14 -12.47 -1.39
N CYS A 133 -9.44 -11.17 -1.29
CA CYS A 133 -8.93 -10.11 -2.16
C CYS A 133 -7.40 -9.94 -2.17
N THR A 134 -6.69 -10.51 -1.20
CA THR A 134 -5.22 -10.46 -1.09
C THR A 134 -4.56 -11.78 -1.46
N LEU A 135 -5.33 -12.78 -1.90
CA LEU A 135 -4.79 -13.99 -2.50
C LEU A 135 -4.39 -13.73 -3.95
N GLY A 136 -3.33 -14.39 -4.37
CA GLY A 136 -2.93 -14.39 -5.77
C GLY A 136 -2.16 -15.62 -6.17
N PHE A 137 -2.05 -15.81 -7.47
CA PHE A 137 -1.20 -16.82 -8.08
C PHE A 137 -0.75 -16.40 -9.48
N ALA A 138 0.31 -17.06 -9.95
CA ALA A 138 0.75 -17.06 -11.33
C ALA A 138 1.16 -18.48 -11.73
N ALA A 139 0.81 -18.91 -12.93
CA ALA A 139 1.20 -20.21 -13.47
C ALA A 139 1.56 -20.09 -14.95
N GLY A 140 2.73 -20.58 -15.33
CA GLY A 140 3.22 -20.56 -16.71
C GLY A 140 4.67 -21.04 -16.79
N PRO A 141 5.35 -20.90 -17.94
CA PRO A 141 6.76 -21.23 -18.10
C PRO A 141 7.65 -20.24 -17.32
N LEU A 142 7.73 -20.45 -16.00
CA LEU A 142 8.42 -19.58 -15.05
C LEU A 142 9.63 -20.32 -14.51
N THR A 143 10.81 -19.70 -14.64
CA THR A 143 12.07 -20.20 -14.09
C THR A 143 12.37 -19.47 -12.78
N GLY A 144 12.63 -20.22 -11.71
CA GLY A 144 12.95 -19.67 -10.40
C GLY A 144 14.46 -19.42 -10.21
N ALA A 145 14.80 -18.33 -9.52
CA ALA A 145 16.07 -18.16 -8.83
C ALA A 145 15.85 -18.44 -7.34
N CYS A 146 16.53 -19.45 -6.80
CA CYS A 146 16.33 -19.90 -5.42
C CYS A 146 17.12 -19.05 -4.41
N ALA A 147 16.49 -18.79 -3.25
CA ALA A 147 17.06 -18.23 -2.02
C ALA A 147 18.00 -17.02 -2.20
N LEU A 148 17.41 -15.84 -2.31
CA LEU A 148 18.15 -14.59 -2.09
C LEU A 148 18.43 -14.46 -0.59
N GLY A 149 19.60 -14.91 -0.12
CA GLY A 149 19.98 -14.79 1.29
C GLY A 149 21.30 -15.50 1.62
N GLY A 150 22.23 -14.79 2.26
CA GLY A 150 23.44 -15.39 2.82
C GLY A 150 23.17 -16.21 4.09
N ALA A 151 24.20 -16.88 4.62
CA ALA A 151 24.15 -17.84 5.73
C ALA A 151 23.58 -17.32 7.09
N GLY A 152 23.10 -16.08 7.17
CA GLY A 152 22.38 -15.51 8.32
C GLY A 152 20.86 -15.36 8.13
N ALA A 153 20.31 -15.81 6.99
CA ALA A 153 18.91 -15.63 6.60
C ALA A 153 17.92 -16.66 7.22
N GLU A 154 18.31 -17.38 8.27
CA GLU A 154 17.43 -18.37 8.93
C GLU A 154 16.22 -17.72 9.63
N ALA A 155 16.27 -16.41 9.92
CA ALA A 155 15.17 -15.68 10.56
C ALA A 155 14.11 -15.13 9.57
N ALA A 156 14.42 -15.07 8.26
CA ALA A 156 13.52 -14.61 7.22
C ALA A 156 13.35 -15.75 6.21
N GLY A 157 12.38 -16.63 6.44
CA GLY A 157 12.19 -17.79 5.58
C GLY A 157 12.08 -17.43 4.09
N GLY A 158 12.56 -18.35 3.26
CA GLY A 158 13.19 -18.05 1.97
C GLY A 158 12.47 -17.05 1.06
N VAL A 159 13.28 -16.21 0.40
CA VAL A 159 12.85 -15.33 -0.70
C VAL A 159 13.08 -16.02 -2.03
N PHE A 160 12.05 -16.07 -2.87
CA PHE A 160 12.10 -16.70 -4.19
C PHE A 160 11.69 -15.70 -5.28
N ALA A 161 12.42 -15.70 -6.40
CA ALA A 161 12.09 -14.87 -7.55
C ALA A 161 11.84 -15.76 -8.78
N PHE A 162 10.80 -15.48 -9.55
CA PHE A 162 10.43 -16.25 -10.74
C PHE A 162 10.25 -15.31 -11.93
N ALA A 163 10.81 -15.66 -13.08
CA ALA A 163 10.66 -14.89 -14.31
C ALA A 163 10.45 -15.79 -15.54
N PRO A 164 9.79 -15.27 -16.59
CA PRO A 164 9.62 -15.99 -17.84
C PRO A 164 10.89 -15.98 -18.70
N GLY A 165 10.94 -16.86 -19.71
CA GLY A 165 11.94 -16.82 -20.78
C GLY A 165 13.38 -17.02 -20.32
N GLY A 166 13.61 -17.81 -19.28
CA GLY A 166 14.95 -18.10 -18.76
C GLY A 166 15.65 -16.91 -18.08
N ARG A 167 14.95 -15.80 -17.81
CA ARG A 167 15.51 -14.57 -17.18
C ARG A 167 15.68 -14.68 -15.66
N ALA A 168 16.00 -15.86 -15.14
CA ALA A 168 16.14 -16.08 -13.70
C ALA A 168 17.29 -15.27 -13.08
N ALA A 169 18.38 -15.07 -13.82
CA ALA A 169 19.51 -14.23 -13.38
C ALA A 169 19.11 -12.75 -13.24
N ASP A 170 18.32 -12.22 -14.17
CA ASP A 170 17.78 -10.85 -14.08
C ASP A 170 16.83 -10.74 -12.89
N ALA A 171 15.99 -11.76 -12.65
CA ALA A 171 15.09 -11.79 -11.50
C ALA A 171 15.87 -11.77 -10.18
N GLN A 172 16.98 -12.52 -10.12
CA GLN A 172 17.89 -12.53 -8.98
C GLN A 172 18.54 -11.16 -8.75
N ALA A 173 19.05 -10.52 -9.82
CA ALA A 173 19.64 -9.19 -9.73
C ALA A 173 18.62 -8.12 -9.30
N THR A 174 17.40 -8.19 -9.86
CA THR A 174 16.30 -7.27 -9.58
C THR A 174 15.82 -7.40 -8.13
N CYS A 175 15.66 -8.62 -7.64
CA CYS A 175 15.15 -8.89 -6.29
C CYS A 175 16.21 -8.86 -5.19
N ALA A 176 17.48 -8.54 -5.49
CA ALA A 176 18.57 -8.56 -4.52
C ALA A 176 18.34 -7.65 -3.29
N VAL A 177 17.48 -6.63 -3.40
CA VAL A 177 17.11 -5.73 -2.29
C VAL A 177 16.07 -6.32 -1.33
N VAL A 178 15.32 -7.34 -1.75
CA VAL A 178 14.16 -7.86 -1.03
C VAL A 178 14.52 -8.44 0.34
N PRO A 179 15.59 -9.24 0.50
CA PRO A 179 15.98 -9.77 1.81
C PRO A 179 16.34 -8.66 2.80
N GLU A 180 17.09 -7.65 2.36
CA GLU A 180 17.44 -6.48 3.18
C GLU A 180 16.19 -5.71 3.62
N ALA A 181 15.24 -5.51 2.70
CA ALA A 181 13.97 -4.86 3.02
C ALA A 181 13.15 -5.65 4.06
N LEU A 182 13.04 -6.97 3.90
CA LEU A 182 12.36 -7.84 4.86
C LEU A 182 13.01 -7.77 6.24
N GLU A 183 14.34 -7.89 6.32
CA GLU A 183 15.08 -7.79 7.58
C GLU A 183 14.90 -6.42 8.24
N PHE A 184 15.00 -5.35 7.46
CA PHE A 184 14.79 -3.99 7.94
C PHE A 184 13.39 -3.82 8.53
N TYR A 185 12.33 -4.22 7.82
CA TYR A 185 10.97 -4.08 8.33
C TYR A 185 10.71 -4.96 9.55
N ALA A 186 11.24 -6.19 9.54
CA ALA A 186 11.13 -7.11 10.67
C ALA A 186 11.75 -6.52 11.94
N ARG A 187 12.93 -5.92 11.82
CA ARG A 187 13.66 -5.28 12.93
C ARG A 187 12.98 -4.01 13.43
N GLU A 188 12.54 -3.15 12.52
CA GLU A 188 12.03 -1.82 12.89
C GLU A 188 10.55 -1.84 13.33
N PHE A 189 9.72 -2.71 12.75
CA PHE A 189 8.28 -2.65 12.91
C PHE A 189 7.68 -3.91 13.54
N GLY A 190 8.26 -5.08 13.31
CA GLY A 190 7.81 -6.35 13.87
C GLY A 190 7.90 -7.49 12.87
N ALA A 191 7.88 -8.73 13.38
CA ALA A 191 8.13 -9.94 12.59
C ALA A 191 7.31 -10.03 11.30
N TYR A 192 7.92 -10.63 10.26
CA TYR A 192 7.25 -10.90 9.01
C TYR A 192 6.11 -11.91 9.22
N PRO A 193 4.87 -11.63 8.74
CA PRO A 193 3.69 -12.43 9.08
C PRO A 193 3.55 -13.75 8.29
N TYR A 194 4.50 -14.11 7.44
CA TYR A 194 4.48 -15.31 6.60
C TYR A 194 5.83 -16.04 6.66
N ALA A 195 5.89 -17.33 6.28
CA ALA A 195 7.15 -18.07 6.30
C ALA A 195 8.02 -17.90 5.06
N THR A 196 7.45 -17.58 3.90
CA THR A 196 8.22 -17.37 2.65
C THR A 196 7.68 -16.16 1.90
N TYR A 197 8.53 -15.54 1.08
CA TYR A 197 8.11 -14.44 0.22
C TYR A 197 8.51 -14.69 -1.23
N LYS A 198 7.58 -14.48 -2.15
CA LYS A 198 7.78 -14.77 -3.58
C LYS A 198 7.56 -13.52 -4.43
N VAL A 199 8.43 -13.30 -5.39
CA VAL A 199 8.27 -12.28 -6.43
C VAL A 199 8.17 -12.99 -7.78
N VAL A 200 7.10 -12.71 -8.54
CA VAL A 200 6.90 -13.31 -9.87
C VAL A 200 6.78 -12.19 -10.89
N PHE A 201 7.65 -12.21 -11.88
CA PHE A 201 7.60 -11.31 -13.01
C PHE A 201 6.64 -11.85 -14.07
N VAL A 202 5.71 -11.01 -14.54
CA VAL A 202 4.70 -11.38 -15.54
C VAL A 202 4.62 -10.34 -16.65
N GLU A 203 4.27 -10.77 -17.85
CA GLU A 203 4.11 -9.87 -19.00
C GLU A 203 2.76 -9.16 -18.97
N GLY A 204 2.77 -7.86 -19.29
CA GLY A 204 1.54 -7.07 -19.48
C GLY A 204 0.86 -6.62 -18.19
N LEU A 205 1.44 -6.89 -17.01
CA LEU A 205 1.05 -6.23 -15.77
C LEU A 205 1.67 -4.83 -15.73
N ALA A 206 0.84 -3.80 -15.57
CA ALA A 206 1.31 -2.44 -15.34
C ALA A 206 1.56 -2.24 -13.84
N GLY A 207 2.84 -2.19 -13.43
CA GLY A 207 3.23 -1.95 -12.05
C GLY A 207 3.29 -3.22 -11.20
N VAL A 208 2.69 -3.17 -9.99
CA VAL A 208 2.85 -4.20 -8.96
C VAL A 208 1.52 -4.56 -8.33
N VAL A 209 1.24 -5.87 -8.25
CA VAL A 209 0.15 -6.45 -7.49
C VAL A 209 0.72 -7.16 -6.28
N THR A 210 0.27 -6.77 -5.08
CA THR A 210 0.74 -7.36 -3.82
C THR A 210 -0.31 -8.30 -3.25
N CYS A 211 0.10 -9.51 -2.93
CA CYS A 211 -0.71 -10.57 -2.34
C CYS A 211 -0.05 -11.08 -1.05
N ALA A 212 -0.73 -11.90 -0.27
CA ALA A 212 -0.17 -12.55 0.91
C ALA A 212 1.01 -13.46 0.51
N ALA A 213 2.21 -13.19 1.03
CA ALA A 213 3.45 -13.92 0.72
C ALA A 213 3.85 -13.95 -0.77
N LEU A 214 3.26 -13.10 -1.60
CA LEU A 214 3.47 -13.08 -3.04
C LEU A 214 3.40 -11.65 -3.58
N THR A 215 4.20 -11.34 -4.57
CA THR A 215 4.10 -10.08 -5.32
C THR A 215 4.28 -10.38 -6.80
N LEU A 216 3.33 -9.92 -7.60
CA LEU A 216 3.40 -9.98 -9.04
C LEU A 216 3.90 -8.62 -9.55
N VAL A 217 4.90 -8.65 -10.42
CA VAL A 217 5.58 -7.46 -10.92
C VAL A 217 5.60 -7.51 -12.45
N GLY A 218 5.37 -6.38 -13.10
CA GLY A 218 5.58 -6.28 -14.54
C GLY A 218 7.02 -6.57 -14.94
N THR A 219 7.22 -7.17 -16.10
CA THR A 219 8.55 -7.42 -16.68
C THR A 219 9.31 -6.14 -17.06
N ASP A 220 8.67 -4.97 -17.01
CA ASP A 220 9.27 -3.63 -17.17
C ASP A 220 10.21 -3.25 -16.01
N VAL A 221 10.03 -3.85 -14.83
CA VAL A 221 10.92 -3.66 -13.68
C VAL A 221 12.14 -4.60 -13.74
N LEU A 222 12.10 -5.64 -14.57
CA LEU A 222 13.11 -6.69 -14.63
C LEU A 222 14.37 -6.22 -15.36
N HIS A 223 15.51 -6.22 -14.66
CA HIS A 223 16.77 -5.70 -15.17
C HIS A 223 17.96 -6.62 -14.91
N GLY A 224 19.01 -6.49 -15.72
CA GLY A 224 20.29 -7.18 -15.51
C GLY A 224 21.17 -6.49 -14.45
N SER A 225 22.26 -7.16 -14.05
CA SER A 225 23.16 -6.68 -12.99
C SER A 225 23.95 -5.40 -13.32
N ARG A 226 23.99 -4.99 -14.58
CA ARG A 226 24.74 -3.81 -15.06
C ARG A 226 23.85 -2.59 -15.31
N GLU A 227 22.55 -2.70 -15.12
CA GLU A 227 21.58 -1.63 -15.39
C GLU A 227 21.32 -0.81 -14.14
N ILE A 228 22.06 0.30 -13.99
CA ILE A 228 22.09 1.09 -12.75
C ILE A 228 20.77 1.83 -12.52
N GLU A 229 20.24 2.48 -13.56
CA GLU A 229 19.00 3.27 -13.48
C GLU A 229 17.79 2.38 -13.18
N ALA A 230 17.71 1.23 -13.86
CA ALA A 230 16.65 0.26 -13.63
C ALA A 230 16.73 -0.35 -12.22
N ALA A 231 17.94 -0.68 -11.76
CA ALA A 231 18.16 -1.14 -10.38
C ALA A 231 17.70 -0.13 -9.34
N TYR A 232 17.96 1.15 -9.58
CA TYR A 232 17.55 2.22 -8.69
C TYR A 232 16.01 2.28 -8.54
N GLU A 233 15.25 2.24 -9.63
CA GLU A 233 13.79 2.27 -9.57
C GLU A 233 13.19 0.95 -9.06
N ALA A 234 13.75 -0.20 -9.45
CA ALA A 234 13.33 -1.51 -8.96
C ALA A 234 13.43 -1.62 -7.43
N ARG A 235 14.52 -1.11 -6.83
CA ARG A 235 14.69 -1.07 -5.36
C ARG A 235 13.55 -0.33 -4.66
N ARG A 236 13.08 0.77 -5.23
CA ARG A 236 11.98 1.57 -4.66
C ARG A 236 10.65 0.84 -4.79
N VAL A 237 10.39 0.29 -5.98
CA VAL A 237 9.16 -0.46 -6.29
C VAL A 237 9.04 -1.70 -5.40
N LEU A 238 10.10 -2.50 -5.31
CA LEU A 238 10.14 -3.70 -4.47
C LEU A 238 10.14 -3.36 -2.98
N GLY A 239 10.84 -2.30 -2.56
CA GLY A 239 10.82 -1.84 -1.17
C GLY A 239 9.40 -1.52 -0.68
N LEU A 240 8.58 -0.87 -1.53
CA LEU A 240 7.16 -0.63 -1.24
C LEU A 240 6.33 -1.91 -1.29
N ALA A 241 6.56 -2.78 -2.26
CA ALA A 241 5.84 -4.05 -2.38
C ALA A 241 6.04 -4.95 -1.15
N VAL A 242 7.26 -4.97 -0.60
CA VAL A 242 7.57 -5.68 0.64
C VAL A 242 6.87 -5.01 1.84
N ALA A 243 6.88 -3.68 1.95
CA ALA A 243 6.16 -2.99 3.02
C ALA A 243 4.65 -3.29 3.01
N ARG A 244 4.07 -3.46 1.82
CA ARG A 244 2.65 -3.84 1.63
C ARG A 244 2.31 -5.25 2.14
N GLN A 245 3.31 -6.07 2.48
CA GLN A 245 3.06 -7.34 3.17
C GLN A 245 2.57 -7.14 4.60
N TRP A 246 3.06 -6.11 5.30
CA TRP A 246 2.58 -5.75 6.64
C TRP A 246 1.25 -5.00 6.57
N PHE A 247 1.16 -3.95 5.74
CA PHE A 247 -0.09 -3.20 5.54
C PHE A 247 -0.59 -3.40 4.11
N GLY A 248 -1.68 -4.16 3.97
CA GLY A 248 -2.26 -4.57 2.70
C GLY A 248 -2.61 -6.04 2.76
N ALA A 249 -1.58 -6.89 2.80
CA ALA A 249 -1.78 -8.33 2.91
C ALA A 249 -2.12 -8.77 4.35
N PHE A 250 -1.29 -8.40 5.33
CA PHE A 250 -1.52 -8.80 6.72
C PHE A 250 -2.53 -7.89 7.42
N VAL A 251 -2.28 -6.60 7.53
CA VAL A 251 -3.22 -5.62 8.11
C VAL A 251 -4.05 -4.97 7.01
N GLY A 252 -5.37 -5.14 7.08
CA GLY A 252 -6.34 -4.50 6.18
C GLY A 252 -7.11 -3.38 6.88
N ALA A 253 -7.87 -2.62 6.10
CA ALA A 253 -8.72 -1.54 6.60
C ALA A 253 -10.01 -2.08 7.23
N ALA A 254 -10.50 -1.43 8.29
CA ALA A 254 -11.77 -1.79 8.93
C ALA A 254 -12.98 -1.38 8.08
N ALA A 255 -12.85 -0.30 7.30
CA ALA A 255 -13.82 0.15 6.33
C ALA A 255 -13.13 0.82 5.14
N TRP A 256 -13.88 1.08 4.05
CA TRP A 256 -13.39 1.81 2.88
C TRP A 256 -12.80 3.19 3.22
N GLY A 257 -13.38 3.89 4.20
CA GLY A 257 -12.87 5.17 4.71
C GLY A 257 -11.52 5.08 5.42
N ASP A 258 -11.02 3.87 5.70
CA ASP A 258 -9.76 3.62 6.40
C ASP A 258 -8.65 3.11 5.46
N GLN A 259 -8.97 2.87 4.18
CA GLN A 259 -8.03 2.33 3.19
C GLN A 259 -6.78 3.20 3.01
N TRP A 260 -6.90 4.51 3.26
CA TRP A 260 -5.77 5.43 3.24
C TRP A 260 -4.70 5.08 4.28
N LEU A 261 -5.05 4.47 5.42
CA LEU A 261 -4.08 4.03 6.43
C LEU A 261 -3.24 2.88 5.92
N VAL A 262 -3.85 1.94 5.18
CA VAL A 262 -3.14 0.80 4.61
C VAL A 262 -2.09 1.30 3.62
N ALA A 263 -2.49 2.13 2.66
CA ALA A 263 -1.58 2.73 1.68
C ALA A 263 -0.55 3.65 2.34
N GLY A 264 -0.98 4.47 3.29
CA GLY A 264 -0.15 5.42 4.00
C GLY A 264 0.92 4.74 4.85
N LEU A 265 0.56 3.75 5.67
CA LEU A 265 1.48 3.09 6.60
C LEU A 265 2.50 2.25 5.85
N ALA A 266 2.10 1.55 4.77
CA ALA A 266 3.04 0.90 3.86
C ALA A 266 4.00 1.91 3.22
N GLY A 267 3.49 3.06 2.74
CA GLY A 267 4.31 4.13 2.18
C GLY A 267 5.25 4.78 3.20
N PHE A 268 4.82 4.94 4.45
CA PHE A 268 5.66 5.42 5.54
C PHE A 268 6.81 4.45 5.83
N MET A 269 6.51 3.14 5.95
CA MET A 269 7.53 2.09 6.11
C MET A 269 8.53 2.13 4.95
N ALA A 270 8.03 2.15 3.71
CA ALA A 270 8.86 2.24 2.50
C ALA A 270 9.74 3.49 2.48
N ALA A 271 9.23 4.64 2.93
CA ALA A 271 10.02 5.86 3.04
C ALA A 271 11.16 5.71 4.08
N GLN A 272 10.95 4.99 5.18
CA GLN A 272 12.04 4.70 6.14
C GLN A 272 13.07 3.72 5.56
N PHE A 273 12.65 2.74 4.77
CA PHE A 273 13.58 1.85 4.07
C PHE A 273 14.40 2.60 3.03
N VAL A 274 13.80 3.50 2.25
CA VAL A 274 14.53 4.39 1.32
C VAL A 274 15.57 5.22 2.07
N ARG A 275 15.24 5.73 3.26
CA ARG A 275 16.21 6.45 4.10
C ARG A 275 17.37 5.56 4.54
N HIS A 276 17.09 4.31 4.90
CA HIS A 276 18.10 3.33 5.31
C HIS A 276 19.02 2.95 4.16
N HIS A 277 18.44 2.54 3.02
CA HIS A 277 19.15 1.96 1.90
C HIS A 277 19.79 3.01 0.97
N LEU A 278 19.12 4.15 0.73
CA LEU A 278 19.55 5.20 -0.21
C LEU A 278 19.95 6.51 0.48
N GLY A 279 19.78 6.59 1.81
CA GLY A 279 20.17 7.75 2.61
C GLY A 279 19.08 8.83 2.77
N ALA A 280 19.32 9.72 3.74
CA ALA A 280 18.34 10.73 4.16
C ALA A 280 18.03 11.79 3.09
N ASN A 281 19.02 12.15 2.26
CA ASN A 281 18.81 13.13 1.19
C ASN A 281 17.85 12.59 0.13
N GLU A 282 17.98 11.31 -0.21
CA GLU A 282 17.09 10.66 -1.19
C GLU A 282 15.66 10.59 -0.68
N GLN A 283 15.46 10.17 0.57
CA GLN A 283 14.13 10.19 1.20
C GLN A 283 13.50 11.58 1.15
N ARG A 284 14.25 12.62 1.51
CA ARG A 284 13.77 14.03 1.51
C ARG A 284 13.46 14.52 0.10
N TYR A 285 14.28 14.16 -0.88
CA TYR A 285 14.05 14.50 -2.28
C TYR A 285 12.75 13.89 -2.80
N ARG A 286 12.52 12.60 -2.54
CA ARG A 286 11.27 11.91 -2.94
C ARG A 286 10.05 12.52 -2.25
N LEU A 287 10.14 12.75 -0.94
CA LEU A 287 9.08 13.41 -0.19
C LEU A 287 8.74 14.80 -0.76
N LYS A 288 9.76 15.59 -1.14
CA LYS A 288 9.54 16.90 -1.78
C LYS A 288 8.80 16.76 -3.11
N ARG A 289 9.13 15.76 -3.92
CA ARG A 289 8.41 15.47 -5.18
C ARG A 289 6.98 15.06 -4.92
N ASP A 290 6.73 14.22 -3.91
CA ASP A 290 5.39 13.77 -3.54
C ASP A 290 4.52 14.91 -3.02
N MET A 291 5.08 15.79 -2.19
CA MET A 291 4.43 17.02 -1.74
C MET A 291 4.05 17.92 -2.92
N ALA A 292 4.96 18.11 -3.90
CA ALA A 292 4.67 18.92 -5.09
C ALA A 292 3.56 18.29 -5.95
N ARG A 293 3.60 16.97 -6.16
CA ARG A 293 2.55 16.24 -6.88
C ARG A 293 1.21 16.34 -6.17
N MET A 294 1.20 16.16 -4.85
CA MET A 294 0.01 16.30 -4.01
C MET A 294 -0.58 17.71 -4.11
N CYS A 295 0.22 18.77 -3.96
CA CYS A 295 -0.28 20.15 -4.05
C CYS A 295 -0.90 20.47 -5.41
N HIS A 296 -0.40 19.88 -6.49
CA HIS A 296 -0.98 20.04 -7.83
C HIS A 296 -2.26 19.22 -8.01
N ALA A 297 -2.30 18.01 -7.46
CA ALA A 297 -3.40 17.07 -7.64
C ALA A 297 -4.59 17.32 -6.69
N ASP A 298 -4.36 17.88 -5.50
CA ASP A 298 -5.36 18.12 -4.44
C ASP A 298 -6.22 19.37 -4.75
N VAL A 299 -6.91 19.32 -5.88
CA VAL A 299 -7.88 20.30 -6.38
C VAL A 299 -9.12 19.53 -6.79
N ASN A 300 -10.31 19.90 -6.27
CA ASN A 300 -11.55 19.14 -6.49
C ASN A 300 -11.52 17.66 -6.04
N GLN A 301 -10.48 17.23 -5.33
CA GLN A 301 -10.35 15.86 -4.83
C GLN A 301 -11.25 15.61 -3.62
N LYS A 302 -11.66 14.37 -3.44
CA LYS A 302 -12.30 13.91 -2.20
C LYS A 302 -11.26 13.85 -1.07
N PRO A 303 -11.66 13.99 0.20
CA PRO A 303 -10.79 13.73 1.35
C PRO A 303 -10.25 12.28 1.36
N LEU A 304 -9.21 12.02 2.15
CA LEU A 304 -8.68 10.65 2.32
C LEU A 304 -9.68 9.71 3.01
N SER A 305 -10.49 10.27 3.90
CA SER A 305 -11.52 9.58 4.65
C SER A 305 -12.76 10.45 4.76
N TYR A 306 -13.93 9.91 4.44
CA TYR A 306 -15.22 10.58 4.59
C TYR A 306 -16.36 9.58 4.84
N PRO A 307 -17.50 10.01 5.40
CA PRO A 307 -18.65 9.13 5.64
C PRO A 307 -19.16 8.50 4.33
N GLU A 308 -19.64 7.25 4.39
CA GLU A 308 -20.23 6.53 3.24
C GLU A 308 -19.27 6.36 2.05
N GLN A 309 -17.97 6.37 2.30
CA GLN A 309 -16.97 6.06 1.30
C GLN A 309 -17.13 4.62 0.81
N GLY A 310 -17.17 4.45 -0.52
CA GLY A 310 -17.16 3.15 -1.18
C GLY A 310 -15.79 2.81 -1.76
N PRO A 311 -15.72 1.82 -2.65
CA PRO A 311 -14.51 1.48 -3.39
C PRO A 311 -13.95 2.68 -4.17
N TRP A 312 -12.63 2.86 -4.15
CA TRP A 312 -11.96 3.96 -4.85
C TRP A 312 -12.01 3.80 -6.36
N GLU A 313 -12.28 4.88 -7.07
CA GLU A 313 -11.96 4.90 -8.49
C GLU A 313 -10.43 4.90 -8.71
N ALA A 314 -9.97 4.47 -9.89
CA ALA A 314 -8.53 4.37 -10.17
C ALA A 314 -7.77 5.69 -9.93
N GLY A 315 -8.39 6.84 -10.24
CA GLY A 315 -7.82 8.16 -9.97
C GLY A 315 -7.77 8.52 -8.48
N GLU A 316 -8.79 8.15 -7.71
CA GLU A 316 -8.85 8.39 -6.26
C GLU A 316 -7.77 7.61 -5.53
N ALA A 317 -7.57 6.36 -5.92
CA ALA A 317 -6.56 5.53 -5.29
C ALA A 317 -5.13 6.01 -5.61
N ALA A 318 -4.84 6.39 -6.85
CA ALA A 318 -3.55 6.97 -7.22
C ALA A 318 -3.26 8.28 -6.43
N PHE A 319 -4.29 9.09 -6.20
CA PHE A 319 -4.18 10.26 -5.34
C PHE A 319 -3.93 9.91 -3.88
N ALA A 320 -4.67 8.94 -3.32
CA ALA A 320 -4.50 8.48 -1.94
C ALA A 320 -3.11 7.88 -1.70
N GLU A 321 -2.57 7.11 -2.66
CA GLU A 321 -1.21 6.54 -2.59
C GLU A 321 -0.11 7.61 -2.49
N VAL A 322 -0.35 8.82 -3.02
CA VAL A 322 0.58 9.95 -2.89
C VAL A 322 0.32 10.75 -1.61
N LYS A 323 -0.94 11.09 -1.32
CA LYS A 323 -1.29 11.96 -0.19
C LYS A 323 -1.14 11.27 1.16
N ALA A 324 -1.54 10.01 1.30
CA ALA A 324 -1.55 9.32 2.58
C ALA A 324 -0.15 9.21 3.24
N PRO A 325 0.93 8.81 2.54
CA PRO A 325 2.26 8.79 3.12
C PRO A 325 2.77 10.18 3.52
N VAL A 326 2.44 11.23 2.75
CA VAL A 326 2.80 12.62 3.08
C VAL A 326 2.07 13.08 4.34
N VAL A 327 0.78 12.76 4.48
CA VAL A 327 -0.01 13.07 5.68
C VAL A 327 0.55 12.34 6.90
N LEU A 328 0.89 11.06 6.79
CA LEU A 328 1.52 10.33 7.90
C LEU A 328 2.91 10.84 8.24
N TYR A 329 3.70 11.27 7.26
CA TYR A 329 4.96 11.97 7.52
C TYR A 329 4.74 13.26 8.32
N MET A 330 3.73 14.08 7.96
CA MET A 330 3.40 15.28 8.73
C MET A 330 2.96 14.95 10.16
N LEU A 331 2.17 13.89 10.34
CA LEU A 331 1.76 13.41 11.67
C LEU A 331 2.96 12.96 12.49
N ASP A 332 3.85 12.14 11.92
CA ASP A 332 5.09 11.68 12.55
C ASP A 332 5.94 12.87 13.06
N ARG A 333 6.12 13.90 12.23
CA ARG A 333 6.84 15.12 12.63
C ARG A 333 6.17 15.89 13.76
N ARG A 334 4.84 15.91 13.83
CA ARG A 334 4.10 16.55 14.93
C ARG A 334 4.20 15.75 16.23
N MET A 335 4.29 14.43 16.12
CA MET A 335 4.43 13.55 17.27
C MET A 335 5.82 13.68 17.89
N VAL A 336 6.89 13.75 17.09
CA VAL A 336 8.28 13.84 17.57
C VAL A 336 8.57 15.22 18.19
N LYS A 337 8.35 15.37 19.51
CA LYS A 337 8.81 16.52 20.32
C LYS A 337 10.10 16.18 21.09
N GLY A 338 11.00 17.17 21.18
CA GLY A 338 12.39 17.05 21.64
C GLY A 338 12.63 16.13 22.83
N GLY A 339 13.35 15.04 22.59
CA GLY A 339 14.05 14.25 23.61
C GLY A 339 13.59 12.79 23.73
N VAL A 340 12.29 12.54 23.96
CA VAL A 340 11.77 11.18 24.31
C VAL A 340 10.58 10.75 23.43
N SER A 341 10.06 11.66 22.60
CA SER A 341 8.90 11.31 21.77
C SER A 341 9.26 10.31 20.68
N VAL A 342 8.38 9.32 20.56
CA VAL A 342 8.47 8.21 19.64
C VAL A 342 7.34 8.35 18.64
N GLY A 343 7.68 8.73 17.41
CA GLY A 343 6.73 8.95 16.32
C GLY A 343 6.00 7.68 15.88
N LEU A 344 5.64 7.60 14.60
CA LEU A 344 4.93 6.44 14.05
C LEU A 344 5.73 5.14 14.17
N GLN A 345 7.06 5.21 14.32
CA GLN A 345 7.92 4.06 14.62
C GLN A 345 7.52 3.26 15.87
N ARG A 346 6.82 3.85 16.86
CA ARG A 346 6.27 3.08 18.00
C ARG A 346 4.78 2.78 17.89
N VAL A 347 4.05 3.54 17.08
CA VAL A 347 2.63 3.26 16.83
C VAL A 347 2.49 2.01 15.97
N VAL A 348 3.27 1.91 14.90
CA VAL A 348 3.20 0.82 13.92
C VAL A 348 3.33 -0.57 14.56
N PRO A 349 4.35 -0.86 15.40
CA PRO A 349 4.43 -2.16 16.08
C PRO A 349 3.17 -2.50 16.90
N GLY A 350 2.57 -1.51 17.58
CA GLY A 350 1.34 -1.73 18.35
C GLY A 350 0.14 -2.08 17.47
N VAL A 351 0.03 -1.49 16.28
CA VAL A 351 -1.00 -1.85 15.29
C VAL A 351 -0.78 -3.27 14.77
N LEU A 352 0.47 -3.64 14.47
CA LEU A 352 0.81 -4.98 13.99
C LEU A 352 0.52 -6.06 15.03
N VAL A 353 0.81 -5.81 16.31
CA VAL A 353 0.47 -6.71 17.42
C VAL A 353 -1.05 -6.85 17.58
N ALA A 354 -1.82 -5.78 17.42
CA ALA A 354 -3.28 -5.90 17.44
C ALA A 354 -3.80 -6.77 16.29
N ALA A 355 -3.18 -6.67 15.11
CA ALA A 355 -3.56 -7.42 13.93
C ALA A 355 -3.29 -8.93 14.03
N THR A 356 -2.37 -9.39 14.89
CA THR A 356 -2.20 -10.84 15.14
C THR A 356 -3.47 -11.45 15.77
N GLY A 357 -4.29 -10.64 16.44
CA GLY A 357 -5.61 -11.03 16.94
C GLY A 357 -6.75 -10.84 15.91
N GLY A 358 -6.43 -10.53 14.65
CA GLY A 358 -7.42 -10.29 13.59
C GLY A 358 -7.94 -8.86 13.51
N ALA A 359 -7.39 -7.91 14.27
CA ALA A 359 -7.84 -6.53 14.22
C ALA A 359 -7.46 -5.83 12.89
N ALA A 360 -8.46 -5.23 12.24
CA ALA A 360 -8.25 -4.32 11.13
C ALA A 360 -7.91 -2.91 11.63
N VAL A 361 -7.32 -2.07 10.77
CA VAL A 361 -6.99 -0.68 11.12
C VAL A 361 -8.14 0.26 10.81
N ASP A 362 -8.54 1.07 11.80
CA ASP A 362 -9.53 2.15 11.64
C ASP A 362 -8.93 3.52 11.97
N THR A 363 -9.42 4.57 11.32
CA THR A 363 -8.89 5.94 11.45
C THR A 363 -9.02 6.47 12.87
N ALA A 364 -10.15 6.24 13.52
CA ALA A 364 -10.37 6.76 14.87
C ALA A 364 -9.46 6.04 15.90
N GLY A 365 -9.35 4.72 15.82
CA GLY A 365 -8.49 3.88 16.66
C GLY A 365 -7.01 4.16 16.44
N PHE A 366 -6.60 4.37 15.18
CA PHE A 366 -5.24 4.78 14.85
C PHE A 366 -4.88 6.14 15.47
N LEU A 367 -5.74 7.16 15.31
CA LEU A 367 -5.51 8.49 15.89
C LEU A 367 -5.53 8.46 17.43
N ARG A 368 -6.40 7.65 18.05
CA ARG A 368 -6.38 7.41 19.51
C ARG A 368 -5.05 6.79 19.95
N THR A 369 -4.53 5.83 19.19
CA THR A 369 -3.22 5.21 19.47
C THR A 369 -2.08 6.22 19.33
N CYS A 370 -2.09 7.05 18.28
CA CYS A 370 -1.11 8.13 18.12
C CYS A 370 -1.12 9.11 19.30
N ARG A 371 -2.32 9.51 19.75
CA ARG A 371 -2.47 10.38 20.94
C ARG A 371 -1.97 9.71 22.21
N ARG A 372 -2.27 8.43 22.42
CA ARG A 372 -1.80 7.67 23.59
C ARG A 372 -0.28 7.58 23.64
N VAL A 373 0.38 7.37 22.49
CA VAL A 373 1.84 7.22 22.40
C VAL A 373 2.58 8.55 22.51
N SER A 374 2.08 9.59 21.84
CA SER A 374 2.79 10.88 21.72
C SER A 374 2.30 11.97 22.68
N GLY A 375 1.12 11.80 23.30
CA GLY A 375 0.42 12.86 24.04
C GLY A 375 -0.15 13.97 23.15
N VAL A 376 0.06 13.94 21.83
CA VAL A 376 -0.39 14.99 20.90
C VAL A 376 -1.83 14.73 20.46
N ASP A 377 -2.70 15.73 20.62
CA ASP A 377 -4.03 15.70 20.03
C ASP A 377 -3.98 15.97 18.53
N ALA A 378 -4.30 14.96 17.73
CA ALA A 378 -4.30 15.02 16.28
C ALA A 378 -5.67 15.41 15.67
N SER A 379 -6.67 15.78 16.48
CA SER A 379 -8.04 16.04 15.99
C SER A 379 -8.09 17.19 14.97
N ALA A 380 -7.47 18.33 15.28
CA ALA A 380 -7.40 19.48 14.36
C ALA A 380 -6.54 19.17 13.12
N PHE A 381 -5.52 18.32 13.27
CA PHE A 381 -4.71 17.84 12.16
C PHE A 381 -5.53 16.96 11.21
N ALA A 382 -6.23 15.96 11.74
CA ALA A 382 -7.06 15.05 10.96
C ALA A 382 -8.19 15.79 10.24
N ALA A 383 -8.82 16.76 10.89
CA ALA A 383 -9.83 17.62 10.28
C ALA A 383 -9.31 18.34 9.02
N GLN A 384 -8.05 18.80 9.01
CA GLN A 384 -7.47 19.51 7.88
C GLN A 384 -6.95 18.60 6.77
N TRP A 385 -6.32 17.47 7.13
CA TRP A 385 -5.50 16.70 6.20
C TRP A 385 -6.08 15.32 5.83
N VAL A 386 -6.98 14.79 6.65
CA VAL A 386 -7.61 13.47 6.46
C VAL A 386 -9.06 13.63 6.02
N PHE A 387 -9.83 14.43 6.75
CA PHE A 387 -11.27 14.62 6.54
C PHE A 387 -11.61 15.81 5.63
N ALA A 388 -10.61 16.53 5.13
CA ALA A 388 -10.76 17.62 4.17
C ALA A 388 -9.77 17.49 3.01
N SER A 389 -10.05 18.21 1.93
CA SER A 389 -9.20 18.29 0.75
C SER A 389 -8.65 19.70 0.53
N GLY A 390 -7.69 19.80 -0.38
CA GLY A 390 -6.96 21.01 -0.69
C GLY A 390 -5.66 21.17 0.08
N CYS A 391 -4.82 22.05 -0.44
CA CYS A 391 -3.54 22.45 0.14
C CYS A 391 -3.51 23.96 0.39
N PRO A 392 -2.72 24.44 1.38
CA PRO A 392 -2.52 25.86 1.58
C PRO A 392 -1.63 26.45 0.47
N VAL A 393 -2.03 27.62 -0.03
CA VAL A 393 -1.22 28.46 -0.91
C VAL A 393 -0.86 29.72 -0.13
N PHE A 394 0.43 29.94 0.08
CA PHE A 394 0.94 31.06 0.86
C PHE A 394 1.62 32.09 -0.04
N HIS A 395 1.14 33.34 0.00
CA HIS A 395 1.82 34.49 -0.58
C HIS A 395 2.54 35.23 0.56
N VAL A 396 3.86 35.25 0.50
CA VAL A 396 4.71 35.82 1.56
C VAL A 396 5.30 37.14 1.06
N GLY A 397 4.93 38.24 1.71
CA GLY A 397 5.60 39.52 1.60
C GLY A 397 6.48 39.76 2.83
N TYR A 398 7.58 40.48 2.67
CA TYR A 398 8.43 40.88 3.79
C TYR A 398 8.92 42.31 3.61
N ALA A 399 9.09 43.01 4.73
CA ALA A 399 9.68 44.35 4.78
C ALA A 399 10.62 44.45 5.98
N PHE A 400 11.78 45.08 5.81
CA PHE A 400 12.70 45.33 6.92
C PHE A 400 12.49 46.73 7.49
N ASN A 401 12.10 46.79 8.77
CA ASN A 401 11.92 48.03 9.51
C ASN A 401 13.22 48.40 10.22
N ARG A 402 14.00 49.29 9.61
CA ARG A 402 15.29 49.77 10.17
C ARG A 402 15.16 50.41 11.55
N LYS A 403 14.07 51.13 11.84
CA LYS A 403 13.88 51.81 13.13
C LYS A 403 13.65 50.82 14.26
N LYS A 404 12.93 49.72 13.98
CA LYS A 404 12.67 48.64 14.93
C LYS A 404 13.73 47.53 14.91
N LEU A 405 14.63 47.53 13.93
CA LEU A 405 15.53 46.42 13.62
C LEU A 405 14.77 45.08 13.54
N ALA A 406 13.67 45.07 12.80
CA ALA A 406 12.80 43.90 12.69
C ALA A 406 12.37 43.64 11.24
N VAL A 407 12.23 42.36 10.89
CA VAL A 407 11.62 41.91 9.63
C VAL A 407 10.13 41.70 9.87
N GLU A 408 9.31 42.51 9.21
CA GLU A 408 7.86 42.39 9.19
C GLU A 408 7.46 41.45 8.05
N ILE A 409 6.95 40.25 8.39
CA ILE A 409 6.49 39.23 7.44
C ILE A 409 4.97 39.31 7.35
N THR A 410 4.44 39.49 6.14
CA THR A 410 3.00 39.41 5.85
C THR A 410 2.71 38.14 5.07
N LEU A 411 1.78 37.33 5.57
CA LEU A 411 1.38 36.06 4.99
C LEU A 411 -0.08 36.17 4.53
N HIS A 412 -0.34 36.07 3.23
CA HIS A 412 -1.69 35.88 2.72
C HIS A 412 -1.92 34.39 2.39
N GLN A 413 -3.00 33.82 2.91
CA GLN A 413 -3.32 32.42 2.76
C GLN A 413 -4.55 32.22 1.86
N GLU A 414 -4.37 31.35 0.87
CA GLU A 414 -5.43 30.81 0.02
C GLU A 414 -5.43 29.27 0.11
N SER A 415 -6.44 28.66 -0.52
CA SER A 415 -6.56 27.22 -0.66
C SER A 415 -6.51 26.85 -2.14
N THR A 416 -5.92 25.71 -2.48
CA THR A 416 -6.03 25.15 -3.85
C THR A 416 -7.49 24.90 -4.25
N ASN A 417 -8.39 24.72 -3.28
CA ASN A 417 -9.83 24.60 -3.50
C ASN A 417 -10.58 25.93 -3.54
N ALA A 418 -9.91 27.10 -3.54
CA ALA A 418 -10.57 28.40 -3.61
C ALA A 418 -11.51 28.57 -4.82
N ARG A 419 -11.23 27.84 -5.91
CA ARG A 419 -12.05 27.81 -7.13
C ARG A 419 -12.62 26.41 -7.41
N ALA A 420 -12.67 25.54 -6.40
CA ALA A 420 -13.22 24.21 -6.55
C ALA A 420 -14.72 24.30 -6.87
N THR A 421 -15.18 23.43 -7.77
CA THR A 421 -16.58 23.32 -8.19
C THR A 421 -17.27 22.11 -7.56
N ALA A 422 -16.49 21.14 -7.08
CA ALA A 422 -17.03 19.93 -6.49
C ALA A 422 -17.62 20.18 -5.09
N PRO A 423 -18.82 19.64 -4.75
CA PRO A 423 -19.49 19.90 -3.46
C PRO A 423 -18.69 19.50 -2.21
N TRP A 424 -17.83 18.49 -2.34
CA TRP A 424 -16.97 17.98 -1.27
C TRP A 424 -15.67 18.77 -1.11
N ALA A 425 -15.26 19.53 -2.12
CA ALA A 425 -14.00 20.28 -2.13
C ALA A 425 -14.24 21.72 -1.66
N ARG A 426 -14.25 21.92 -0.35
CA ARG A 426 -14.46 23.24 0.25
C ARG A 426 -13.14 23.96 0.47
N ALA A 427 -13.09 25.24 0.12
CA ALA A 427 -11.99 26.10 0.50
C ALA A 427 -11.91 26.20 2.03
N GLN A 428 -10.75 25.92 2.60
CA GLN A 428 -10.48 26.06 4.03
C GLN A 428 -9.16 26.78 4.26
N LEU A 429 -9.04 27.41 5.43
CA LEU A 429 -7.78 27.95 5.92
C LEU A 429 -7.12 26.92 6.84
N PHE A 430 -5.81 26.83 6.73
CA PHE A 430 -4.98 25.89 7.45
C PHE A 430 -4.32 26.59 8.63
N ALA A 431 -4.33 25.92 9.78
CA ALA A 431 -3.57 26.31 10.95
C ALA A 431 -2.40 25.34 11.19
N GLY A 432 -1.33 25.87 11.79
CA GLY A 432 -0.15 25.11 12.16
C GLY A 432 1.09 25.99 12.30
N GLN A 433 2.23 25.35 12.58
CA GLN A 433 3.50 26.06 12.70
C GLN A 433 4.23 26.10 11.36
N MET A 434 4.83 27.24 11.05
CA MET A 434 5.73 27.43 9.92
C MET A 434 7.06 27.98 10.43
N THR A 435 8.16 27.33 10.08
CA THR A 435 9.50 27.82 10.41
C THR A 435 9.98 28.76 9.30
N ALA A 436 10.16 30.04 9.61
CA ALA A 436 10.84 30.99 8.76
C ALA A 436 12.32 31.02 9.13
N ARG A 437 13.21 30.69 8.18
CA ARG A 437 14.66 30.78 8.36
C ARG A 437 15.20 31.99 7.61
N ILE A 438 15.67 32.98 8.35
CA ILE A 438 16.25 34.22 7.82
C ILE A 438 17.77 34.07 7.86
N ARG A 439 18.45 34.34 6.74
CA ARG A 439 19.91 34.44 6.70
C ARG A 439 20.28 35.91 6.71
N GLU A 440 21.01 36.32 7.74
CA GLU A 440 21.49 37.69 7.86
C GLU A 440 22.82 37.86 7.10
N ALA A 441 23.37 39.07 7.07
CA ALA A 441 24.51 39.42 6.22
C ALA A 441 25.80 38.64 6.56
N ASP A 442 25.93 38.18 7.80
CA ASP A 442 27.01 37.31 8.27
C ASP A 442 26.85 35.84 7.83
N GLY A 443 25.73 35.51 7.19
CA GLY A 443 25.37 34.16 6.75
C GLY A 443 24.74 33.28 7.83
N THR A 444 24.64 33.76 9.08
CA THR A 444 24.06 33.02 10.21
C THR A 444 22.56 32.83 9.97
N PRO A 445 22.06 31.59 10.01
CA PRO A 445 20.63 31.33 9.88
C PRO A 445 19.92 31.48 11.23
N TYR A 446 18.95 32.38 11.30
CA TYR A 446 18.05 32.52 12.44
C TYR A 446 16.70 31.86 12.09
N GLU A 447 16.24 30.97 12.97
CA GLU A 447 14.98 30.26 12.81
C GLU A 447 13.91 30.85 13.72
N HIS A 448 12.78 31.19 13.12
CA HIS A 448 11.62 31.73 13.81
C HIS A 448 10.42 30.85 13.52
N VAL A 449 9.75 30.41 14.59
CA VAL A 449 8.53 29.62 14.48
C VAL A 449 7.34 30.58 14.45
N LEU A 450 6.65 30.62 13.31
CA LEU A 450 5.44 31.41 13.11
C LEU A 450 4.23 30.51 13.34
N ASP A 451 3.33 30.92 14.23
CA ASP A 451 2.08 30.20 14.51
C ASP A 451 0.97 30.71 13.58
N ILE A 452 0.69 29.94 12.52
CA ILE A 452 -0.32 30.28 11.51
C ILE A 452 -1.69 29.93 12.07
N ARG A 453 -2.54 30.95 12.17
CA ARG A 453 -3.95 30.82 12.56
C ARG A 453 -4.84 30.70 11.32
N ARG A 454 -6.11 30.37 11.53
CA ARG A 454 -7.13 30.31 10.45
C ARG A 454 -7.58 31.72 10.05
N GLU A 455 -6.66 32.50 9.54
CA GLU A 455 -6.87 33.87 9.07
C GLU A 455 -6.34 34.03 7.64
N HIS A 456 -7.00 34.89 6.85
CA HIS A 456 -6.60 35.16 5.47
C HIS A 456 -5.28 35.93 5.38
N VAL A 457 -5.02 36.80 6.37
CA VAL A 457 -3.80 37.61 6.44
C VAL A 457 -3.21 37.48 7.84
N GLY A 458 -2.00 36.93 7.94
CA GLY A 458 -1.18 36.95 9.14
C GLY A 458 -0.06 37.97 9.04
N ARG A 459 0.27 38.64 10.13
CA ARG A 459 1.43 39.54 10.23
C ARG A 459 2.32 39.11 11.39
N PHE A 460 3.60 38.95 11.11
CA PHE A 460 4.60 38.50 12.07
C PHE A 460 5.75 39.49 12.10
N GLU A 461 6.19 39.87 13.28
CA GLU A 461 7.39 40.70 13.46
C GLU A 461 8.50 39.80 14.02
N VAL A 462 9.62 39.77 13.31
CA VAL A 462 10.77 38.94 13.63
C VAL A 462 11.97 39.83 13.90
N GLN A 463 12.58 39.69 15.07
CA GLN A 463 13.73 40.51 15.45
C GLN A 463 14.95 40.20 14.57
N PHE A 464 15.61 41.24 14.09
CA PHE A 464 16.87 41.14 13.35
C PHE A 464 18.03 41.16 14.34
N ASN A 465 18.90 40.16 14.28
CA ASN A 465 19.86 39.88 15.35
C ASN A 465 21.25 40.50 15.10
N THR A 466 21.63 40.67 13.83
CA THR A 466 22.89 41.30 13.44
C THR A 466 22.81 42.78 13.76
N LYS A 467 23.67 43.21 14.69
CA LYS A 467 23.91 44.63 14.94
C LYS A 467 24.74 45.19 13.78
N TYR A 468 24.19 46.21 13.11
CA TYR A 468 24.92 47.00 12.11
C TYR A 468 25.97 47.90 12.75
#